data_AF-A0A7R9L6S4-F1
#
_entry.id   AF-A0A7R9L6S4-F1
#
_cell.length_a   1.000
_cell.length_b   1.000
_cell.length_c   1.000
_cell.angle_alpha   90.00
_cell.angle_beta   90.00
_cell.angle_gamma   90.00
#
_symmetry.space_group_name_H-M   'P 1'
#
loop_
_entity.id
_entity.type
_entity.pdbx_description
1 polymer ?
#
loop_
_entity_poly.entity_id
_entity_poly.type
_entity_poly.pdbx_seq_one_letter_code
_entity_poly.pdbx_strand_id
1 'polypeptide(L)'
;MIEIIKGQTPEDIREKCHHLCQQYLGGVWSDVRINDVNVRRISGGFSNQLYHCQLSDSVGVGADNEPRDVAVRLFGEKNLNTEFAGAGRHTDAIVGPLMAKHGLGPKIYGSFPSGEIQQFVKAYEKFPIDRLIDELNLDVLNTESLNRELQWLYKCMDETDSPVCFVHNDFRGNNIMVLDDTDHNSNTRTGQRVMFCDFECSGFGYRGTDLGTIFAEWNRDGFNDYKTVQQFPDDIHIKPFIDEYMAESIRLRGQAFSGDPRNTFTHIMTEIKVFTLVSNLFMIAISLAMDESPDVPLYTKRNLT
;
A
#
# COMPACT_ATOMS: atom_id res chain seq x y z
N MET A 1 15.98 -18.50 -12.47
CA MET A 1 16.26 -19.21 -11.20
C MET A 1 16.82 -18.19 -10.22
N ILE A 2 16.12 -18.04 -9.10
CA ILE A 2 16.35 -17.31 -7.83
C ILE A 2 14.96 -16.78 -7.45
N GLU A 3 14.17 -17.65 -6.81
CA GLU A 3 12.93 -17.26 -6.14
C GLU A 3 13.31 -16.47 -4.89
N ILE A 4 12.77 -15.26 -4.75
CA ILE A 4 12.92 -14.46 -3.53
C ILE A 4 12.02 -15.10 -2.45
N ILE A 5 12.54 -16.13 -1.79
CA ILE A 5 11.92 -16.79 -0.63
C ILE A 5 12.27 -15.95 0.62
N LYS A 6 11.36 -15.09 1.11
CA LYS A 6 11.55 -14.40 2.40
C LYS A 6 10.78 -15.10 3.52
N GLY A 7 11.49 -15.53 4.57
CA GLY A 7 10.96 -16.36 5.68
C GLY A 7 11.12 -17.86 5.38
N GLN A 8 11.74 -18.61 6.29
CA GLN A 8 11.77 -20.08 6.19
C GLN A 8 10.37 -20.61 6.43
N THR A 9 9.87 -21.42 5.51
CA THR A 9 8.66 -22.21 5.73
C THR A 9 8.93 -23.11 6.94
N PRO A 10 8.14 -23.02 8.02
CA PRO A 10 8.30 -23.91 9.16
C PRO A 10 8.14 -25.38 8.73
N GLU A 11 8.90 -26.28 9.34
CA GLU A 11 8.83 -27.71 9.01
C GLU A 11 7.43 -28.29 9.27
N ASP A 12 6.70 -27.74 10.25
CA ASP A 12 5.36 -28.14 10.67
C ASP A 12 4.22 -27.43 9.92
N ILE A 13 4.52 -26.68 8.85
CA ILE A 13 3.51 -25.84 8.20
C ILE A 13 2.35 -26.65 7.64
N ARG A 14 2.63 -27.88 7.18
CA ARG A 14 1.64 -28.73 6.54
C ARG A 14 0.63 -29.20 7.58
N GLU A 15 1.11 -29.64 8.74
CA GLU A 15 0.31 -30.02 9.90
C GLU A 15 -0.49 -28.81 10.40
N LYS A 16 0.14 -27.64 10.49
CA LYS A 16 -0.52 -26.42 10.95
C LYS A 16 -1.65 -25.97 10.02
N CYS A 17 -1.40 -25.89 8.72
CA CYS A 17 -2.40 -25.54 7.72
C CYS A 17 -3.55 -26.56 7.68
N HIS A 18 -3.22 -27.85 7.75
CA HIS A 18 -4.22 -28.93 7.83
C HIS A 18 -5.11 -28.77 9.06
N HIS A 19 -4.52 -28.61 10.25
CA HIS A 19 -5.26 -28.44 11.51
C HIS A 19 -6.19 -27.22 11.48
N LEU A 20 -5.69 -26.08 10.97
CA LEU A 20 -6.50 -24.86 10.83
C LEU A 20 -7.68 -25.09 9.88
N CYS A 21 -7.48 -25.77 8.76
CA CYS A 21 -8.58 -26.07 7.83
C CYS A 21 -9.63 -26.98 8.48
N GLN A 22 -9.23 -28.01 9.23
CA GLN A 22 -10.17 -28.90 9.95
C GLN A 22 -11.02 -28.14 10.97
N GLN A 23 -10.39 -27.21 11.69
CA GLN A 23 -11.03 -26.48 12.76
C GLN A 23 -12.03 -25.42 12.26
N TYR A 24 -11.77 -24.78 11.12
CA TYR A 24 -12.50 -23.57 10.70
C TYR A 24 -13.41 -23.75 9.47
N LEU A 25 -13.18 -24.72 8.59
CA LEU A 25 -13.94 -24.84 7.33
C LEU A 25 -15.18 -25.74 7.42
N GLY A 26 -15.21 -26.69 8.35
CA GLY A 26 -16.31 -27.67 8.43
C GLY A 26 -16.33 -28.66 7.27
N GLY A 27 -17.42 -29.43 7.15
CA GLY A 27 -17.67 -30.31 6.00
C GLY A 27 -16.57 -31.34 5.77
N VAL A 28 -16.22 -31.56 4.50
CA VAL A 28 -15.13 -32.50 4.12
C VAL A 28 -13.79 -32.12 4.76
N TRP A 29 -13.55 -30.84 5.02
CA TRP A 29 -12.32 -30.38 5.66
C TRP A 29 -12.20 -30.82 7.11
N SER A 30 -13.30 -31.08 7.83
CA SER A 30 -13.21 -31.52 9.24
C SER A 30 -12.57 -32.90 9.38
N ASP A 31 -12.83 -33.80 8.44
CA ASP A 31 -12.39 -35.21 8.52
C ASP A 31 -11.29 -35.59 7.50
N VAL A 32 -10.84 -34.65 6.68
CA VAL A 32 -9.80 -34.90 5.67
C VAL A 32 -8.48 -35.32 6.30
N ARG A 33 -7.82 -36.33 5.72
CA ARG A 33 -6.48 -36.74 6.17
C ARG A 33 -5.44 -35.78 5.63
N ILE A 34 -4.36 -35.56 6.39
CA ILE A 34 -3.25 -34.69 5.97
C ILE A 34 -2.64 -35.09 4.61
N ASN A 35 -2.64 -36.38 4.28
CA ASN A 35 -2.15 -36.89 3.00
C ASN A 35 -3.02 -36.53 1.80
N ASP A 36 -4.29 -36.20 2.06
CA ASP A 36 -5.24 -35.79 1.03
C ASP A 36 -5.27 -34.27 0.88
N VAL A 37 -4.43 -33.51 1.62
CA VAL A 37 -4.29 -32.06 1.49
C VAL A 37 -2.91 -31.70 0.93
N ASN A 38 -2.91 -31.01 -0.21
CA ASN A 38 -1.73 -30.37 -0.77
C ASN A 38 -1.59 -28.97 -0.18
N VAL A 39 -0.43 -28.69 0.44
CA VAL A 39 -0.10 -27.37 0.97
C VAL A 39 1.09 -26.83 0.18
N ARG A 40 0.90 -25.72 -0.53
CA ARG A 40 1.97 -25.01 -1.24
C ARG A 40 2.07 -23.58 -0.76
N ARG A 41 3.28 -23.05 -0.69
CA ARG A 41 3.51 -21.64 -0.36
C ARG A 41 3.09 -20.76 -1.55
N ILE A 42 2.35 -19.70 -1.28
CA ILE A 42 2.07 -18.63 -2.23
C ILE A 42 3.12 -17.54 -2.00
N SER A 43 3.86 -17.15 -3.04
CA SER A 43 4.86 -16.09 -2.96
C SER A 43 4.16 -14.72 -2.90
N GLY A 44 4.55 -13.88 -1.94
CA GLY A 44 4.05 -12.50 -1.82
C GLY A 44 3.95 -12.02 -0.37
N GLY A 45 4.50 -10.83 -0.11
CA GLY A 45 4.40 -10.12 1.17
C GLY A 45 5.66 -10.20 2.05
N PHE A 46 6.09 -9.05 2.58
CA PHE A 46 7.23 -8.94 3.50
C PHE A 46 6.86 -9.30 4.96
N SER A 47 5.58 -9.20 5.31
CA SER A 47 5.07 -9.24 6.68
C SER A 47 4.21 -10.46 7.02
N ASN A 48 3.54 -11.07 6.03
CA ASN A 48 2.61 -12.18 6.20
C ASN A 48 2.99 -13.36 5.30
N GLN A 49 2.77 -14.59 5.75
CA GLN A 49 3.02 -15.80 4.97
C GLN A 49 1.69 -16.37 4.47
N LEU A 50 1.62 -16.71 3.19
CA LEU A 50 0.38 -17.20 2.57
C LEU A 50 0.60 -18.61 2.01
N TYR A 51 -0.35 -19.51 2.26
CA TYR A 51 -0.29 -20.92 1.86
C TYR A 51 -1.59 -21.33 1.19
N HIS A 52 -1.49 -21.93 0.01
CA HIS A 52 -2.61 -22.54 -0.67
C HIS A 52 -2.78 -23.98 -0.15
N CYS A 53 -3.96 -24.26 0.38
CA CYS A 53 -4.36 -25.58 0.86
C CYS A 53 -5.44 -26.12 -0.07
N GLN A 54 -5.21 -27.27 -0.69
CA GLN A 54 -6.10 -27.84 -1.70
C GLN A 54 -6.36 -29.31 -1.40
N LEU A 55 -7.63 -29.71 -1.44
CA LEU A 55 -8.03 -31.11 -1.39
C LEU A 55 -7.54 -31.84 -2.64
N SER A 56 -7.06 -33.06 -2.44
CA SER A 56 -6.62 -33.95 -3.52
C SER A 56 -7.80 -34.30 -4.44
N ASP A 57 -7.50 -34.57 -5.71
CA ASP A 57 -8.55 -34.82 -6.70
C ASP A 57 -9.44 -36.03 -6.37
N SER A 58 -8.92 -36.95 -5.57
CA SER A 58 -9.60 -38.15 -5.08
C SER A 58 -10.64 -37.89 -3.99
N VAL A 59 -10.65 -36.70 -3.37
CA VAL A 59 -11.60 -36.35 -2.31
C VAL A 59 -12.86 -35.74 -2.94
N GLY A 60 -14.00 -36.39 -2.73
CA GLY A 60 -15.30 -35.87 -3.14
C GLY A 60 -15.73 -34.70 -2.26
N VAL A 61 -16.12 -33.58 -2.86
CA VAL A 61 -16.66 -32.40 -2.15
C VAL A 61 -18.19 -32.49 -2.20
N GLY A 62 -18.84 -32.51 -1.03
CA GLY A 62 -20.23 -32.95 -0.89
C GLY A 62 -21.31 -31.87 -1.04
N ALA A 63 -20.97 -30.58 -1.00
CA ALA A 63 -21.91 -29.47 -1.06
C ALA A 63 -21.42 -28.34 -1.96
N ASP A 64 -22.33 -27.67 -2.67
CA ASP A 64 -22.05 -26.57 -3.61
C ASP A 64 -21.33 -25.36 -2.99
N ASN A 65 -21.27 -25.28 -1.65
CA ASN A 65 -20.67 -24.17 -0.91
C ASN A 65 -19.33 -24.52 -0.22
N GLU A 66 -18.87 -25.77 -0.28
CA GLU A 66 -17.59 -26.16 0.34
C GLU A 66 -16.43 -25.86 -0.63
N PRO A 67 -15.43 -25.05 -0.22
CA PRO A 67 -14.30 -24.75 -1.09
C PRO A 67 -13.43 -25.98 -1.29
N ARG A 68 -12.99 -26.25 -2.52
CA ARG A 68 -11.99 -27.30 -2.80
C ARG A 68 -10.58 -26.87 -2.42
N ASP A 69 -10.35 -25.58 -2.40
CA ASP A 69 -9.11 -24.92 -2.06
C ASP A 69 -9.33 -23.62 -1.28
N VAL A 70 -8.37 -23.32 -0.41
CA VAL A 70 -8.36 -22.10 0.41
C VAL A 70 -6.95 -21.54 0.49
N ALA A 71 -6.85 -20.27 0.87
CA ALA A 71 -5.59 -19.65 1.24
C ALA A 71 -5.54 -19.42 2.75
N VAL A 72 -4.53 -19.97 3.42
CA VAL A 72 -4.23 -19.75 4.83
C VAL A 72 -3.17 -18.66 4.92
N ARG A 73 -3.53 -17.52 5.50
CA ARG A 73 -2.65 -16.37 5.72
C ARG A 73 -2.22 -16.36 7.19
N LEU A 74 -0.91 -16.43 7.44
CA LEU A 74 -0.31 -16.35 8.77
C LEU A 74 0.38 -15.00 8.94
N PHE A 75 0.09 -14.31 10.05
CA PHE A 75 0.70 -13.01 10.36
C PHE A 75 2.11 -13.18 10.93
N GLY A 76 3.07 -12.35 10.52
CA GLY A 76 4.46 -12.41 10.98
C GLY A 76 4.70 -11.86 12.38
N GLU A 77 5.83 -12.22 13.00
CA GLU A 77 6.18 -11.86 14.40
C GLU A 77 6.30 -10.35 14.68
N LYS A 78 6.61 -9.52 13.68
CA LYS A 78 6.58 -8.06 13.85
C LYS A 78 5.17 -7.52 14.13
N ASN A 79 4.14 -8.29 13.79
CA ASN A 79 2.76 -8.00 14.15
C ASN A 79 2.38 -8.60 15.51
N LEU A 80 3.25 -9.40 16.16
CA LEU A 80 2.97 -10.07 17.44
C LEU A 80 3.44 -9.28 18.68
N ASN A 81 4.52 -8.51 18.58
CA ASN A 81 5.28 -8.00 19.74
C ASN A 81 5.27 -6.48 19.99
N THR A 82 4.46 -5.69 19.28
CA THR A 82 4.29 -4.27 19.62
C THR A 82 2.98 -4.06 20.38
N GLU A 83 3.02 -3.32 21.50
CA GLU A 83 1.81 -2.87 22.24
C GLU A 83 0.81 -2.10 21.32
N PHE A 84 1.25 -1.68 20.13
CA PHE A 84 0.45 -1.04 19.08
C PHE A 84 -0.15 -2.00 18.03
N ALA A 85 0.22 -3.29 18.05
CA ALA A 85 -0.36 -4.29 17.15
C ALA A 85 -1.86 -4.55 17.44
N GLY A 86 -2.36 -4.20 18.63
CA GLY A 86 -3.79 -4.29 18.94
C GLY A 86 -4.64 -3.45 17.97
N ALA A 87 -4.28 -2.19 17.75
CA ALA A 87 -5.07 -1.28 16.90
C ALA A 87 -5.07 -1.71 15.42
N GLY A 88 -3.91 -2.11 14.86
CA GLY A 88 -3.82 -2.59 13.47
C GLY A 88 -4.53 -3.94 13.23
N ARG A 89 -4.49 -4.86 14.21
CA ARG A 89 -5.18 -6.16 14.13
C ARG A 89 -6.70 -6.02 14.19
N HIS A 90 -7.22 -5.05 14.93
CA HIS A 90 -8.66 -4.78 14.96
C HIS A 90 -9.15 -4.20 13.63
N THR A 91 -8.34 -3.35 12.98
CA THR A 91 -8.68 -2.82 11.65
C THR A 91 -8.65 -3.92 10.59
N ASP A 92 -7.61 -4.74 10.50
CA ASP A 92 -7.53 -5.83 9.49
C ASP A 92 -8.63 -6.89 9.68
N ALA A 93 -8.94 -7.26 10.93
CA ALA A 93 -10.00 -8.22 11.25
C ALA A 93 -11.43 -7.69 10.99
N ILE A 94 -11.59 -6.37 10.79
CA ILE A 94 -12.87 -5.74 10.44
C ILE A 94 -12.91 -5.43 8.94
N VAL A 95 -11.86 -4.82 8.40
CA VAL A 95 -11.75 -4.38 7.00
C VAL A 95 -11.78 -5.58 6.06
N GLY A 96 -11.03 -6.65 6.33
CA GLY A 96 -11.01 -7.84 5.47
C GLY A 96 -12.42 -8.45 5.27
N PRO A 97 -13.12 -8.83 6.34
CA PRO A 97 -14.50 -9.32 6.25
C PRO A 97 -15.49 -8.30 5.67
N LEU A 98 -15.30 -6.99 5.94
CA LEU A 98 -16.15 -5.94 5.38
C LEU A 98 -15.98 -5.81 3.87
N MET A 99 -14.76 -5.83 3.36
CA MET A 99 -14.46 -5.81 1.91
C MET A 99 -14.99 -7.08 1.23
N ALA A 100 -14.77 -8.24 1.85
CA ALA A 100 -15.28 -9.53 1.38
C ALA A 100 -16.81 -9.54 1.25
N LYS A 101 -17.53 -8.95 2.21
CA LYS A 101 -19.00 -8.83 2.18
C LYS A 101 -19.50 -8.01 0.99
N HIS A 102 -18.72 -7.05 0.51
CA HIS A 102 -19.05 -6.20 -0.64
C HIS A 102 -18.42 -6.70 -1.96
N GLY A 103 -17.76 -7.85 -1.96
CA GLY A 103 -17.13 -8.41 -3.16
C GLY A 103 -15.83 -7.73 -3.59
N LEU A 104 -15.25 -6.88 -2.74
CA LEU A 104 -14.01 -6.13 -3.00
C LEU A 104 -12.74 -6.84 -2.51
N GLY A 105 -12.88 -8.06 -1.99
CA GLY A 105 -11.78 -8.88 -1.49
C GLY A 105 -12.16 -10.36 -1.43
N PRO A 106 -11.19 -11.25 -1.18
CA PRO A 106 -11.45 -12.68 -1.07
C PRO A 106 -12.40 -12.97 0.09
N LYS A 107 -13.33 -13.93 -0.10
CA LYS A 107 -14.24 -14.36 0.97
C LYS A 107 -13.44 -14.87 2.17
N ILE A 108 -13.75 -14.39 3.37
CA ILE A 108 -13.15 -14.90 4.61
C ILE A 108 -13.97 -16.08 5.13
N TYR A 109 -13.33 -17.23 5.32
CA TYR A 109 -13.96 -18.43 5.89
C TYR A 109 -13.76 -18.54 7.41
N GLY A 110 -12.65 -18.03 7.93
CA GLY A 110 -12.37 -18.03 9.36
C GLY A 110 -11.20 -17.14 9.73
N SER A 111 -11.22 -16.59 10.95
CA SER A 111 -10.15 -15.76 11.49
C SER A 111 -9.68 -16.29 12.84
N PHE A 112 -8.39 -16.18 13.11
CA PHE A 112 -7.74 -16.69 14.32
C PHE A 112 -6.61 -15.75 14.77
N PRO A 113 -6.13 -15.83 16.03
CA PRO A 113 -5.19 -14.84 16.57
C PRO A 113 -3.90 -14.66 15.76
N SER A 114 -3.46 -15.70 15.05
CA SER A 114 -2.24 -15.70 14.24
C SER A 114 -2.49 -15.61 12.72
N GLY A 115 -3.72 -15.35 12.25
CA GLY A 115 -4.01 -15.36 10.83
C GLY A 115 -5.49 -15.50 10.44
N GLU A 116 -5.71 -15.84 9.17
CA GLU A 116 -7.05 -16.03 8.60
C GLU A 116 -7.05 -17.10 7.49
N ILE A 117 -8.21 -17.73 7.28
CA ILE A 117 -8.50 -18.59 6.14
C ILE A 117 -9.43 -17.83 5.21
N GLN A 118 -8.99 -17.64 3.97
CA GLN A 118 -9.70 -16.89 2.94
C GLN A 118 -9.83 -17.70 1.66
N GLN A 119 -10.69 -17.23 0.77
CA GLN A 119 -10.83 -17.73 -0.59
C GLN A 119 -9.49 -17.67 -1.30
N PHE A 120 -9.10 -18.82 -1.87
CA PHE A 120 -8.02 -18.81 -2.84
C PHE A 120 -8.54 -18.19 -4.13
N VAL A 121 -8.02 -17.01 -4.48
CA VAL A 121 -8.29 -16.38 -5.76
C VAL A 121 -7.10 -16.68 -6.66
N LYS A 122 -7.35 -17.35 -7.78
CA LYS A 122 -6.36 -17.54 -8.83
C LYS A 122 -6.17 -16.22 -9.57
N ALA A 123 -5.50 -15.27 -8.93
CA ALA A 123 -5.02 -14.06 -9.54
C ALA A 123 -3.79 -14.37 -10.40
N TYR A 124 -3.46 -13.46 -11.32
CA TYR A 124 -2.20 -13.54 -12.06
C TYR A 124 -1.03 -13.67 -11.07
N GLU A 125 -0.33 -14.82 -11.05
CA GLU A 125 0.91 -15.02 -10.26
C GLU A 125 1.96 -13.94 -10.58
N LYS A 126 1.87 -13.37 -11.78
CA LYS A 126 2.60 -12.21 -12.25
C LYS A 126 1.66 -11.36 -13.08
N PHE A 127 1.49 -10.09 -12.71
CA PHE A 127 0.97 -9.08 -13.64
C PHE A 127 1.69 -9.29 -14.98
N PRO A 128 0.99 -9.54 -16.11
CA PRO A 128 1.60 -9.97 -17.37
C PRO A 128 2.28 -8.78 -18.05
N ILE A 129 3.22 -8.17 -17.34
CA ILE A 129 3.81 -6.88 -17.68
C ILE A 129 4.52 -6.97 -19.01
N ASP A 130 5.25 -8.05 -19.29
CA ASP A 130 5.96 -8.26 -20.55
C ASP A 130 4.98 -8.27 -21.73
N ARG A 131 3.85 -8.97 -21.58
CA ARG A 131 2.79 -9.00 -22.60
C ARG A 131 2.15 -7.62 -22.79
N LEU A 132 1.87 -6.89 -21.69
CA LEU A 132 1.28 -5.55 -21.75
C LEU A 132 2.25 -4.52 -22.34
N ILE A 133 3.55 -4.64 -22.06
CA ILE A 133 4.61 -3.81 -22.65
C ILE A 133 4.63 -4.00 -24.16
N ASP A 134 4.56 -5.25 -24.63
CA ASP A 134 4.50 -5.58 -26.06
C ASP A 134 3.19 -5.07 -26.70
N GLU A 135 2.04 -5.33 -26.08
CA GLU A 135 0.71 -4.94 -26.60
C GLU A 135 0.52 -3.41 -26.67
N LEU A 136 1.07 -2.67 -25.71
CA LEU A 136 0.95 -1.21 -25.61
C LEU A 136 2.14 -0.46 -26.24
N ASN A 137 3.12 -1.18 -26.81
CA ASN A 137 4.33 -0.63 -27.41
C ASN A 137 5.06 0.36 -26.48
N LEU A 138 5.34 -0.08 -25.24
CA LEU A 138 5.96 0.76 -24.21
C LEU A 138 7.49 0.68 -24.29
N ASP A 139 8.09 1.43 -25.23
CA ASP A 139 9.52 1.39 -25.56
C ASP A 139 10.46 1.50 -24.34
N VAL A 140 10.13 2.33 -23.35
CA VAL A 140 10.93 2.51 -22.13
C VAL A 140 10.93 1.25 -21.27
N LEU A 141 9.79 0.58 -21.14
CA LEU A 141 9.67 -0.65 -20.35
C LEU A 141 10.21 -1.88 -21.09
N ASN A 142 10.40 -1.78 -22.42
CA ASN A 142 11.11 -2.77 -23.21
C ASN A 142 12.63 -2.74 -22.97
N THR A 143 13.20 -1.57 -22.71
CA THR A 143 14.64 -1.41 -22.45
C THR A 143 14.99 -1.45 -20.97
N GLU A 144 14.12 -0.91 -20.12
CA GLU A 144 14.31 -0.81 -18.67
C GLU A 144 13.44 -1.80 -17.90
N SER A 145 14.05 -2.56 -17.00
CA SER A 145 13.30 -3.55 -16.21
C SER A 145 12.64 -2.87 -15.02
N LEU A 146 11.30 -2.82 -15.00
CA LEU A 146 10.54 -2.28 -13.87
C LEU A 146 10.97 -2.92 -12.54
N ASN A 147 11.22 -4.23 -12.51
CA ASN A 147 11.70 -4.91 -11.31
C ASN A 147 13.06 -4.37 -10.85
N ARG A 148 13.99 -4.04 -11.76
CA ARG A 148 15.27 -3.42 -11.39
C ARG A 148 15.08 -2.00 -10.86
N GLU A 149 14.24 -1.20 -11.51
CA GLU A 149 13.90 0.16 -11.08
C GLU A 149 13.26 0.16 -9.68
N LEU A 150 12.36 -0.78 -9.40
CA LEU A 150 11.75 -0.95 -8.07
C LEU A 150 12.79 -1.29 -7.00
N GLN A 151 13.70 -2.23 -7.27
CA GLN A 151 14.76 -2.58 -6.33
C GLN A 151 15.73 -1.41 -6.10
N TRP A 152 16.03 -0.65 -7.15
CA TRP A 152 16.81 0.57 -7.03
C TRP A 152 16.11 1.61 -6.16
N LEU A 153 14.82 1.87 -6.37
CA LEU A 153 14.05 2.81 -5.57
C LEU A 153 13.97 2.39 -4.10
N TYR A 154 13.75 1.10 -3.80
CA TYR A 154 13.79 0.60 -2.42
C TYR A 154 15.14 0.85 -1.75
N LYS A 155 16.24 0.63 -2.47
CA LYS A 155 17.57 0.95 -1.96
C LYS A 155 17.74 2.45 -1.70
N CYS A 156 17.27 3.32 -2.60
CA CYS A 156 17.29 4.76 -2.38
C CYS A 156 16.46 5.17 -1.15
N MET A 157 15.30 4.56 -0.93
CA MET A 157 14.47 4.81 0.26
C MET A 157 15.20 4.42 1.55
N ASP A 158 15.83 3.24 1.58
CA ASP A 158 16.60 2.76 2.73
C ASP A 158 17.81 3.67 3.03
N GLU A 159 18.53 4.11 1.99
CA GLU A 159 19.69 5.00 2.12
C GLU A 159 19.31 6.44 2.51
N THR A 160 18.08 6.87 2.19
CA THR A 160 17.57 8.20 2.56
C THR A 160 17.34 8.33 4.06
N ASP A 161 17.12 7.23 4.79
CA ASP A 161 16.88 7.24 6.25
C ASP A 161 15.87 8.34 6.67
N SER A 162 14.67 8.31 6.07
CA SER A 162 13.61 9.25 6.43
C SER A 162 13.04 8.91 7.82
N PRO A 163 12.84 9.88 8.72
CA PRO A 163 12.28 9.61 10.05
C PRO A 163 10.82 9.13 9.94
N VAL A 164 10.44 8.24 10.86
CA VAL A 164 9.04 7.79 10.97
C VAL A 164 8.26 8.79 11.81
N CYS A 165 7.16 9.31 11.25
CA CYS A 165 6.21 10.19 11.94
C CYS A 165 4.77 9.85 11.54
N PHE A 166 3.80 10.52 12.16
CA PHE A 166 2.43 10.46 11.68
C PHE A 166 2.35 11.24 10.36
N VAL A 167 1.91 10.58 9.30
CA VAL A 167 1.83 11.09 7.94
C VAL A 167 0.41 10.99 7.42
N HIS A 168 0.03 11.91 6.54
CA HIS A 168 -1.26 11.94 5.88
C HIS A 168 -1.39 10.86 4.79
N ASN A 169 -0.29 10.63 4.06
CA ASN A 169 -0.16 9.79 2.85
C ASN A 169 -0.99 10.22 1.64
N ASP A 170 -1.68 11.36 1.72
CA ASP A 170 -2.52 11.88 0.64
C ASP A 170 -2.58 13.41 0.65
N PHE A 171 -1.44 14.08 0.85
CA PHE A 171 -1.35 15.55 0.80
C PHE A 171 -1.45 16.09 -0.64
N ARG A 172 -2.64 15.96 -1.21
CA ARG A 172 -3.00 16.45 -2.54
C ARG A 172 -3.79 17.74 -2.44
N GLY A 173 -3.85 18.51 -3.53
CA GLY A 173 -4.49 19.83 -3.54
C GLY A 173 -5.97 19.82 -3.09
N ASN A 174 -6.71 18.76 -3.39
CA ASN A 174 -8.11 18.58 -2.94
C ASN A 174 -8.26 18.35 -1.42
N ASN A 175 -7.18 17.96 -0.74
CA ASN A 175 -7.13 17.69 0.69
C ASN A 175 -6.53 18.87 1.49
N ILE A 176 -6.25 19.99 0.81
CA ILE A 176 -5.70 21.22 1.38
C ILE A 176 -6.70 22.35 1.14
N MET A 177 -7.44 22.73 2.17
CA MET A 177 -8.44 23.79 2.12
C MET A 177 -7.82 25.12 2.57
N VAL A 178 -7.94 26.15 1.74
CA VAL A 178 -7.62 27.53 2.15
C VAL A 178 -8.90 28.18 2.68
N LEU A 179 -8.94 28.38 4.00
CA LEU A 179 -10.02 29.06 4.69
C LEU A 179 -9.84 30.57 4.59
N ASP A 180 -10.91 31.24 4.17
CA ASP A 180 -11.01 32.68 4.26
C ASP A 180 -11.25 33.07 5.72
N ASP A 181 -10.20 33.59 6.37
CA ASP A 181 -10.25 34.09 7.73
C ASP A 181 -10.28 35.63 7.75
N THR A 182 -10.87 36.23 6.72
CA THR A 182 -11.16 37.66 6.76
C THR A 182 -12.24 37.94 7.80
N ASP A 183 -11.84 38.64 8.87
CA ASP A 183 -12.79 39.28 9.76
C ASP A 183 -13.52 40.37 8.96
N HIS A 184 -14.76 40.13 8.57
CA HIS A 184 -15.59 41.09 7.83
C HIS A 184 -15.85 42.40 8.59
N ASN A 185 -15.47 42.49 9.87
CA ASN A 185 -15.54 43.71 10.69
C ASN A 185 -14.20 44.45 10.83
N SER A 186 -13.09 43.92 10.30
CA SER A 186 -11.79 44.59 10.33
C SER A 186 -11.22 44.74 8.91
N ASN A 187 -10.73 45.94 8.56
CA ASN A 187 -10.06 46.17 7.26
C ASN A 187 -8.67 45.51 7.16
N THR A 188 -8.32 44.63 8.11
CA THR A 188 -7.07 43.89 8.17
C THR A 188 -7.30 42.46 7.71
N ARG A 189 -6.80 42.11 6.52
CA ARG A 189 -6.70 40.71 6.07
C ARG A 189 -5.71 39.99 6.99
N THR A 190 -6.19 39.27 7.99
CA THR A 190 -5.33 38.64 9.02
C THR A 190 -4.69 37.31 8.59
N GLY A 191 -4.97 36.81 7.39
CA GLY A 191 -4.23 35.69 6.80
C GLY A 191 -5.16 34.65 6.17
N GLN A 192 -4.60 33.82 5.31
CA GLN A 192 -5.23 32.60 4.83
C GLN A 192 -4.90 31.49 5.83
N ARG A 193 -5.91 30.83 6.41
CA ARG A 193 -5.69 29.62 7.23
C ARG A 193 -5.75 28.40 6.33
N VAL A 194 -4.81 27.47 6.47
CA VAL A 194 -4.85 26.20 5.76
C VAL A 194 -5.39 25.12 6.69
N MET A 195 -6.33 24.32 6.19
CA MET A 195 -6.87 23.15 6.88
C MET A 195 -6.64 21.92 6.00
N PHE A 196 -6.10 20.88 6.62
CA PHE A 196 -5.96 19.56 5.99
C PHE A 196 -7.18 18.70 6.32
N CYS A 197 -7.59 17.85 5.40
CA CYS A 197 -8.73 16.96 5.54
C CYS A 197 -8.50 15.65 4.78
N ASP A 198 -9.36 14.66 5.00
CA ASP A 198 -9.30 13.32 4.38
C ASP A 198 -8.14 12.44 4.86
N PHE A 199 -8.09 12.20 6.17
CA PHE A 199 -7.06 11.40 6.84
C PHE A 199 -7.27 9.87 6.71
N GLU A 200 -8.01 9.38 5.71
CA GLU A 200 -8.35 7.96 5.59
C GLU A 200 -7.13 7.06 5.32
N CYS A 201 -6.11 7.61 4.65
CA CYS A 201 -4.84 6.94 4.37
C CYS A 201 -3.77 7.21 5.43
N SER A 202 -4.08 7.98 6.49
CA SER A 202 -3.09 8.45 7.45
C SER A 202 -2.61 7.35 8.40
N GLY A 203 -1.36 7.45 8.83
CA GLY A 203 -0.74 6.49 9.73
C GLY A 203 0.69 6.83 10.07
N PHE A 204 1.37 5.97 10.83
CA PHE A 204 2.81 6.12 11.04
C PHE A 204 3.56 5.61 9.80
N GLY A 205 4.39 6.48 9.23
CA GLY A 205 5.15 6.21 8.01
C GLY A 205 6.36 7.13 7.90
N TYR A 206 7.11 7.02 6.81
CA TYR A 206 8.25 7.90 6.56
C TYR A 206 7.78 9.31 6.28
N ARG A 207 8.34 10.31 6.96
CA ARG A 207 8.08 11.74 6.67
C ARG A 207 8.15 12.05 5.18
N GLY A 208 9.10 11.42 4.49
CA GLY A 208 9.30 11.58 3.06
C GLY A 208 8.04 11.32 2.25
N THR A 209 7.12 10.44 2.66
CA THR A 209 5.89 10.15 1.89
C THR A 209 5.06 11.41 1.69
N ASP A 210 4.72 12.10 2.78
CA ASP A 210 3.97 13.36 2.76
C ASP A 210 4.70 14.46 1.98
N LEU A 211 5.99 14.65 2.27
CA LEU A 211 6.81 15.65 1.60
C LEU A 211 6.89 15.39 0.09
N GLY A 212 7.10 14.14 -0.31
CA GLY A 212 7.20 13.70 -1.69
C GLY A 212 5.88 13.85 -2.44
N THR A 213 4.75 13.58 -1.80
CA THR A 213 3.41 13.73 -2.38
C THR A 213 3.05 15.19 -2.64
N ILE A 214 3.35 16.11 -1.71
CA ILE A 214 3.13 17.55 -1.90
C ILE A 214 3.77 18.05 -3.20
N PHE A 215 5.03 17.64 -3.45
CA PHE A 215 5.76 18.07 -4.64
C PHE A 215 5.49 17.20 -5.89
N ALA A 216 4.98 15.98 -5.72
CA ALA A 216 4.46 15.18 -6.83
C ALA A 216 3.19 15.82 -7.45
N GLU A 217 2.42 16.54 -6.64
CA GLU A 217 1.22 17.27 -7.05
C GLU A 217 1.49 18.72 -7.47
N TRP A 218 2.75 19.14 -7.49
CA TRP A 218 3.12 20.50 -7.90
C TRP A 218 2.65 20.78 -9.34
N ASN A 219 1.89 21.87 -9.51
CA ASN A 219 1.29 22.29 -10.79
C ASN A 219 0.38 21.24 -11.47
N ARG A 220 -0.17 20.26 -10.73
CA ARG A 220 -1.18 19.35 -11.28
C ARG A 220 -2.58 19.93 -11.16
N ASP A 221 -3.28 20.00 -12.30
CA ASP A 221 -4.68 20.46 -12.36
C ASP A 221 -5.69 19.36 -11.99
N GLY A 222 -5.28 18.09 -11.93
CA GLY A 222 -6.16 16.99 -11.54
C GLY A 222 -5.47 15.63 -11.46
N PHE A 223 -6.20 14.64 -10.92
CA PHE A 223 -5.71 13.29 -10.59
C PHE A 223 -5.03 12.56 -11.77
N ASN A 224 -5.50 12.78 -13.00
CA ASN A 224 -4.98 12.15 -14.22
C ASN A 224 -4.07 13.06 -15.06
N ASP A 225 -3.72 14.25 -14.56
CA ASP A 225 -2.90 15.18 -15.32
C ASP A 225 -1.41 14.85 -15.20
N TYR A 226 -1.02 13.79 -15.91
CA TYR A 226 0.37 13.37 -16.04
C TYR A 226 1.08 14.03 -17.23
N LYS A 227 0.51 15.08 -17.83
CA LYS A 227 0.95 15.59 -19.14
C LYS A 227 2.36 16.16 -19.17
N THR A 228 3.03 16.32 -18.03
CA THR A 228 4.43 16.76 -17.98
C THR A 228 5.12 16.35 -16.68
N VAL A 229 5.89 15.25 -16.71
CA VAL A 229 6.95 14.97 -15.72
C VAL A 229 7.96 16.14 -15.61
N GLN A 230 7.98 17.04 -16.60
CA GLN A 230 8.78 18.27 -16.64
C GLN A 230 8.39 19.36 -15.62
N GLN A 231 7.37 19.15 -14.78
CA GLN A 231 6.88 20.19 -13.85
C GLN A 231 7.41 20.06 -12.41
N PHE A 232 8.25 19.07 -12.10
CA PHE A 232 8.84 18.99 -10.76
C PHE A 232 9.60 20.29 -10.43
N PRO A 233 9.34 20.93 -9.28
CA PRO A 233 9.90 22.24 -8.99
C PRO A 233 11.42 22.17 -8.81
N ASP A 234 12.12 23.18 -9.32
CA ASP A 234 13.54 23.38 -9.02
C ASP A 234 13.76 23.63 -7.52
N ASP A 235 14.97 23.35 -7.03
CA ASP A 235 15.36 23.49 -5.62
C ASP A 235 15.05 24.89 -5.04
N ILE A 236 15.08 25.94 -5.86
CA ILE A 236 14.73 27.31 -5.46
C ILE A 236 13.26 27.47 -5.05
N HIS A 237 12.36 26.69 -5.66
CA HIS A 237 10.93 26.71 -5.37
C HIS A 237 10.57 25.78 -4.21
N ILE A 238 11.34 24.70 -4.01
CA ILE A 238 11.19 23.79 -2.87
C ILE A 238 11.72 24.42 -1.58
N LYS A 239 12.82 25.18 -1.68
CA LYS A 239 13.54 25.73 -0.53
C LYS A 239 12.65 26.50 0.47
N PRO A 240 11.79 27.44 0.07
CA PRO A 240 10.95 28.18 1.01
C PRO A 240 10.05 27.29 1.87
N PHE A 241 9.53 26.20 1.28
CA PHE A 241 8.72 25.24 2.02
C PHE A 241 9.54 24.51 3.09
N ILE A 242 10.76 24.05 2.74
CA ILE A 242 11.64 23.37 3.70
C ILE A 242 12.02 24.33 4.84
N ASP A 243 12.36 25.56 4.52
CA ASP A 243 12.72 26.58 5.52
C ASP A 243 11.57 26.78 6.52
N GLU A 244 10.34 26.93 6.03
CA GLU A 244 9.15 27.12 6.87
C GLU A 244 8.82 25.85 7.68
N TYR A 245 8.84 24.68 7.04
CA TYR A 245 8.63 23.39 7.71
C TYR A 245 9.61 23.18 8.86
N MET A 246 10.90 23.50 8.65
CA MET A 246 11.92 23.41 9.68
C MET A 246 11.70 24.44 10.79
N ALA A 247 11.44 25.69 10.44
CA ALA A 247 11.19 26.76 11.41
C ALA A 247 10.00 26.42 12.33
N GLU A 248 8.90 25.97 11.74
CA GLU A 248 7.69 25.61 12.45
C GLU A 248 7.87 24.34 13.28
N SER A 249 8.60 23.34 12.75
CA SER A 249 8.94 22.13 13.50
C SER A 249 9.83 22.42 14.71
N ILE A 250 10.79 23.35 14.59
CA ILE A 250 11.60 23.83 15.71
C ILE A 250 10.72 24.56 16.72
N ARG A 251 9.80 25.42 16.27
CA ARG A 251 8.87 26.14 17.15
C ARG A 251 7.99 25.17 17.96
N LEU A 252 7.49 24.11 17.33
CA LEU A 252 6.57 23.15 17.94
C LEU A 252 7.27 22.09 18.80
N ARG A 253 8.44 21.61 18.37
CA ARG A 253 9.11 20.44 18.95
C ARG A 253 10.46 20.74 19.60
N GLY A 254 11.03 21.92 19.37
CA GLY A 254 12.31 22.36 19.93
C GLY A 254 13.42 21.34 19.69
N GLN A 255 14.13 20.98 20.77
CA GLN A 255 15.28 20.08 20.75
C GLN A 255 14.96 18.68 20.19
N ALA A 256 13.72 18.22 20.31
CA ALA A 256 13.30 16.92 19.78
C ALA A 256 13.31 16.88 18.24
N PHE A 257 13.25 18.03 17.58
CA PHE A 257 13.44 18.15 16.14
C PHE A 257 14.85 18.61 15.80
N SER A 258 15.34 19.71 16.39
CA SER A 258 16.66 20.26 16.03
C SER A 258 17.85 19.36 16.38
N GLY A 259 17.69 18.44 17.33
CA GLY A 259 18.73 17.49 17.73
C GLY A 259 18.85 16.25 16.83
N ASP A 260 17.90 16.01 15.92
CA ASP A 260 17.95 14.87 15.01
C ASP A 260 18.79 15.23 13.76
N PRO A 261 19.87 14.49 13.45
CA PRO A 261 20.74 14.79 12.30
C PRO A 261 20.03 14.70 10.95
N ARG A 262 18.86 14.07 10.87
CA ARG A 262 18.02 13.98 9.67
C ARG A 262 17.21 15.25 9.42
N ASN A 263 17.23 16.22 10.33
CA ASN A 263 16.49 17.48 10.20
C ASN A 263 17.38 18.60 9.66
N THR A 264 18.08 18.32 8.57
CA THR A 264 18.86 19.31 7.81
C THR A 264 18.18 19.61 6.49
N PHE A 265 18.43 20.81 5.94
CA PHE A 265 17.92 21.21 4.64
C PHE A 265 18.24 20.18 3.54
N THR A 266 19.51 19.75 3.47
CA THR A 266 19.97 18.79 2.47
C THR A 266 19.28 17.44 2.61
N HIS A 267 19.10 16.94 3.83
CA HIS A 267 18.44 15.66 4.08
C HIS A 267 16.96 15.71 3.67
N ILE A 268 16.24 16.75 4.08
CA ILE A 268 14.83 16.95 3.75
C ILE A 268 14.64 17.13 2.23
N MET A 269 15.55 17.84 1.55
CA MET A 269 15.53 17.96 0.09
C MET A 269 15.70 16.59 -0.59
N THR A 270 16.62 15.76 -0.09
CA THR A 270 16.80 14.39 -0.59
C THR A 270 15.54 13.55 -0.37
N GLU A 271 14.93 13.62 0.81
CA GLU A 271 13.65 12.95 1.10
C GLU A 271 12.57 13.34 0.09
N ILE A 272 12.37 14.64 -0.14
CA ILE A 272 11.40 15.13 -1.12
C ILE A 272 11.64 14.49 -2.48
N LYS A 273 12.87 14.56 -3.00
CA LYS A 273 13.19 14.05 -4.34
C LYS A 273 13.00 12.54 -4.46
N VAL A 274 13.48 11.77 -3.48
CA VAL A 274 13.35 10.30 -3.50
C VAL A 274 11.90 9.88 -3.34
N PHE A 275 11.17 10.47 -2.39
CA PHE A 275 9.80 10.06 -2.12
C PHE A 275 8.79 10.63 -3.13
N THR A 276 9.11 11.66 -3.92
CA THR A 276 8.33 11.99 -5.11
C THR A 276 8.34 10.84 -6.13
N LEU A 277 9.47 10.13 -6.29
CA LEU A 277 9.52 8.93 -7.15
C LEU A 277 8.61 7.82 -6.59
N VAL A 278 8.61 7.64 -5.25
CA VAL A 278 7.71 6.70 -4.56
C VAL A 278 6.25 7.07 -4.79
N SER A 279 5.91 8.35 -4.64
CA SER A 279 4.54 8.86 -4.88
C SER A 279 4.12 8.63 -6.34
N ASN A 280 4.98 8.89 -7.31
CA ASN A 280 4.68 8.66 -8.72
C ASN A 280 4.45 7.17 -9.02
N LEU A 281 5.29 6.28 -8.48
CA LEU A 281 5.12 4.84 -8.65
C LEU A 281 3.82 4.35 -8.01
N PHE A 282 3.50 4.82 -6.80
CA PHE A 282 2.26 4.50 -6.11
C PHE A 282 1.05 4.92 -6.94
N MET A 283 1.09 6.13 -7.50
CA MET A 283 0.03 6.63 -8.39
C MET A 283 -0.11 5.82 -9.68
N ILE A 284 1.00 5.43 -10.31
CA ILE A 284 0.97 4.53 -11.47
C ILE A 284 0.32 3.20 -11.09
N ALA A 285 0.69 2.61 -9.95
CA ALA A 285 0.11 1.35 -9.48
C ALA A 285 -1.40 1.48 -9.21
N ILE A 286 -1.85 2.57 -8.60
CA ILE A 286 -3.28 2.87 -8.42
C ILE A 286 -3.96 3.01 -9.78
N SER A 287 -3.41 3.80 -10.71
CA SER A 287 -4.02 3.99 -12.04
C SER A 287 -4.12 2.67 -12.83
N LEU A 288 -3.14 1.77 -12.69
CA LEU A 288 -3.20 0.42 -13.28
C LEU A 288 -4.22 -0.49 -12.57
N ALA A 289 -4.44 -0.30 -11.27
CA ALA A 289 -5.39 -1.10 -10.48
C ALA A 289 -6.84 -0.58 -10.56
N MET A 290 -7.04 0.69 -10.93
CA MET A 290 -8.35 1.32 -11.08
C MET A 290 -9.07 0.99 -12.40
N ASP A 291 -8.53 0.06 -13.20
CA ASP A 291 -9.29 -0.53 -14.31
C ASP A 291 -10.32 -1.53 -13.76
N GLU A 292 -11.59 -1.36 -14.16
CA GLU A 292 -12.81 -2.07 -13.73
C GLU A 292 -13.61 -1.54 -12.51
N SER A 293 -13.99 -0.25 -12.49
CA SER A 293 -15.24 0.16 -11.80
C SER A 293 -16.14 1.00 -12.72
N PRO A 294 -17.34 0.52 -13.09
CA PRO A 294 -18.28 1.26 -13.93
C PRO A 294 -18.85 2.53 -13.26
N ASP A 295 -18.67 2.68 -11.94
CA ASP A 295 -19.25 3.79 -11.16
C ASP A 295 -18.25 4.94 -10.88
N VAL A 296 -16.98 4.76 -11.21
CA VAL A 296 -15.95 5.82 -11.11
C VAL A 296 -15.35 6.04 -12.50
N PRO A 297 -15.97 6.87 -13.36
CA PRO A 297 -15.54 7.00 -14.74
C PRO A 297 -14.25 7.83 -14.80
N LEU A 298 -13.11 7.15 -14.90
CA LEU A 298 -11.86 7.75 -15.38
C LEU A 298 -11.93 8.05 -16.90
N TYR A 299 -12.91 7.48 -17.61
CA TYR A 299 -13.10 7.60 -19.06
C TYR A 299 -14.48 8.17 -19.46
N THR A 300 -14.86 9.36 -18.99
CA THR A 300 -15.89 10.15 -19.69
C THR A 300 -15.27 11.05 -20.74
N LYS A 301 -15.07 10.48 -21.94
CA LYS A 301 -15.20 11.07 -23.29
C LYS A 301 -14.08 10.63 -24.23
N ARG A 302 -14.39 9.63 -25.07
CA ARG A 302 -14.14 9.69 -26.52
C ARG A 302 -15.30 9.00 -27.25
N ASN A 303 -16.42 9.71 -27.36
CA ASN A 303 -17.16 9.68 -28.61
C ASN A 303 -16.29 10.42 -29.63
N LEU A 304 -15.54 9.68 -30.42
CA LEU A 304 -15.02 10.16 -31.69
C LEU A 304 -15.85 9.48 -32.78
N THR A 305 -16.81 10.23 -33.31
CA THR A 305 -17.16 10.14 -34.73
C THR A 305 -15.95 10.52 -35.57
#